data_AF-A0A941YI99-F1
#
_entry.id   AF-A0A941YI99-F1
#
_cell.length_a   1.000
_cell.length_b   1.000
_cell.length_c   1.000
_cell.angle_alpha   90.00
_cell.angle_beta   90.00
_cell.angle_gamma   90.00
#
_symmetry.space_group_name_H-M   'P 1'
#
loop_
_entity.id
_entity.type
_entity.pdbx_description
1 polymer ?
#
loop_
_entity_poly.entity_id
_entity_poly.type
_entity_poly.pdbx_seq_one_letter_code
_entity_poly.pdbx_strand_id
1 'polypeptide(L)'
;MGLKTDLEKEVDGILSQTWSTRDGTVVPTTTDVALAGGGVKLNAVMLYADLADSTILAATYDRRIAAKVYKAFLACASRIIKAHNGVIRSFDGDRVMAVFLGSTPNTNAAKSALQIKWAVENIVRPKLEAKYEAIRNGEYKISHAVGIDVSEVLVVRGGVRNDNDLIWIGRAPNVAAKLCALRGTYRTFITADVYKKLSNEAKTSDGKNMWVEQAWSAPGGVDTIYKSSWGWVIS
;
A
#
# COMPACT_ATOMS: atom_id res chain seq x y z
N MET A 1 -29.38 19.36 22.94
CA MET A 1 -29.32 18.84 21.56
C MET A 1 -28.89 17.40 21.66
N GLY A 2 -29.58 16.48 20.98
CA GLY A 2 -29.28 15.04 21.06
C GLY A 2 -28.39 14.60 19.88
N LEU A 3 -27.66 13.50 20.06
CA LEU A 3 -26.72 12.97 19.07
C LEU A 3 -27.32 12.86 17.65
N LYS A 4 -28.60 12.44 17.55
CA LYS A 4 -29.30 12.35 16.26
C LYS A 4 -29.29 13.69 15.51
N THR A 5 -29.68 14.77 16.19
CA THR A 5 -29.77 16.11 15.59
C THR A 5 -28.40 16.63 15.16
N ASP A 6 -27.36 16.33 15.94
CA ASP A 6 -25.99 16.72 15.60
C ASP A 6 -25.49 15.98 14.35
N LEU A 7 -25.78 14.68 14.23
CA LEU A 7 -25.46 13.88 13.06
C LEU A 7 -26.23 14.33 11.80
N GLU A 8 -27.54 14.62 11.93
CA GLU A 8 -28.35 15.15 10.82
C GLU A 8 -27.78 16.48 10.32
N LYS A 9 -27.46 17.40 11.23
CA LYS A 9 -26.85 18.69 10.90
C LYS A 9 -25.48 18.54 10.22
N GLU A 10 -24.66 17.60 10.69
CA GLU A 10 -23.35 17.32 10.08
C GLU A 10 -23.51 16.81 8.64
N VAL A 11 -24.41 15.85 8.42
CA VAL A 11 -24.71 15.30 7.09
C VAL A 11 -25.24 16.38 6.16
N ASP A 12 -26.24 17.16 6.58
CA ASP A 12 -26.78 18.27 5.79
C ASP A 12 -25.69 19.31 5.48
N GLY A 13 -24.82 19.58 6.45
CA GLY A 13 -23.64 20.41 6.29
C GLY A 13 -22.75 19.90 5.16
N ILE A 14 -22.36 18.62 5.18
CA ILE A 14 -21.52 18.00 4.13
C ILE A 14 -22.21 18.03 2.76
N LEU A 15 -23.51 17.71 2.69
CA LEU A 15 -24.26 17.69 1.44
C LEU A 15 -24.41 19.08 0.80
N SER A 16 -24.43 20.13 1.62
CA SER A 16 -24.54 21.53 1.17
C SER A 16 -23.19 22.16 0.76
N GLN A 17 -22.06 21.48 0.98
CA GLN A 17 -20.72 22.03 0.70
C GLN A 17 -20.47 22.23 -0.79
N THR A 18 -19.97 23.42 -1.14
CA THR A 18 -19.35 23.68 -2.45
C THR A 18 -17.94 23.13 -2.48
N TRP A 19 -17.63 22.32 -3.50
CA TRP A 19 -16.31 21.74 -3.68
C TRP A 19 -15.35 22.71 -4.38
N SER A 20 -14.18 22.92 -3.77
CA SER A 20 -13.02 23.57 -4.34
C SER A 20 -11.94 22.53 -4.60
N THR A 21 -11.88 22.06 -5.84
CA THR A 21 -10.88 21.07 -6.27
C THR A 21 -9.75 21.73 -7.04
N ARG A 22 -8.51 21.28 -6.81
CA ARG A 22 -7.33 21.69 -7.58
C ARG A 22 -6.53 20.48 -8.03
N ASP A 23 -5.75 20.63 -9.09
CA ASP A 23 -4.74 19.64 -9.46
C ASP A 23 -3.51 19.75 -8.53
N GLY A 24 -2.88 18.61 -8.26
CA GLY A 24 -1.68 18.52 -7.44
C GLY A 24 -0.54 17.77 -8.14
N THR A 25 0.68 18.09 -7.73
CA THR A 25 1.91 17.45 -8.24
C THR A 25 2.76 16.84 -7.12
N VAL A 26 2.38 17.10 -5.87
CA VAL A 26 3.02 16.57 -4.66
C VAL A 26 1.96 15.90 -3.78
N VAL A 27 2.40 14.95 -2.95
CA VAL A 27 1.48 14.19 -2.09
C VAL A 27 1.06 15.10 -0.93
N PRO A 28 -0.22 15.51 -0.83
CA PRO A 28 -0.66 16.48 0.18
C PRO A 28 -0.58 15.92 1.60
N THR A 29 -0.52 16.82 2.56
CA THR A 29 -0.73 16.61 3.99
C THR A 29 -2.12 17.10 4.40
N THR A 30 -2.57 16.79 5.62
CA THR A 30 -3.90 17.20 6.11
C THR A 30 -4.08 18.72 6.14
N THR A 31 -3.00 19.50 6.23
CA THR A 31 -3.05 20.97 6.18
C THR A 31 -3.18 21.52 4.76
N ASP A 32 -2.86 20.72 3.73
CA ASP A 32 -2.92 21.13 2.33
C ASP A 32 -4.32 20.99 1.71
N VAL A 33 -5.26 20.40 2.46
CA VAL A 33 -6.63 20.09 2.05
C VAL A 33 -7.61 20.65 3.08
N ALA A 34 -8.49 21.55 2.64
CA ALA A 34 -9.52 22.11 3.50
C ALA A 34 -10.45 21.01 4.03
N LEU A 35 -10.84 21.11 5.31
CA LEU A 35 -11.71 20.12 5.95
C LEU A 35 -13.11 20.09 5.33
N ALA A 36 -13.66 21.24 4.97
CA ALA A 36 -14.94 21.36 4.27
C ALA A 36 -14.69 21.71 2.80
N GLY A 37 -15.28 20.94 1.89
CA GLY A 37 -15.27 21.19 0.45
C GLY A 37 -13.89 21.18 -0.24
N GLY A 38 -12.81 20.76 0.44
CA GLY A 38 -11.47 20.73 -0.14
C GLY A 38 -11.16 19.44 -0.89
N GLY A 39 -10.57 19.55 -2.08
CA GLY A 39 -10.12 18.38 -2.85
C GLY A 39 -8.85 18.62 -3.66
N VAL A 40 -7.98 17.61 -3.73
CA VAL A 40 -6.77 17.62 -4.57
C VAL A 40 -6.81 16.43 -5.53
N LYS A 41 -6.79 16.69 -6.83
CA LYS A 41 -6.72 15.67 -7.87
C LYS A 41 -5.27 15.32 -8.17
N LEU A 42 -4.96 14.02 -8.22
CA LEU A 42 -3.63 13.50 -8.49
C LEU A 42 -3.73 12.29 -9.41
N ASN A 43 -2.81 12.14 -10.35
CA ASN A 43 -2.57 10.84 -11.00
C ASN A 43 -1.52 10.08 -10.19
N ALA A 44 -1.98 9.23 -9.27
CA ALA A 44 -1.16 8.67 -8.22
C ALA A 44 -0.94 7.17 -8.40
N VAL A 45 0.29 6.72 -8.14
CA VAL A 45 0.60 5.29 -7.99
C VAL A 45 0.44 4.94 -6.52
N MET A 46 -0.44 4.00 -6.23
CA MET A 46 -0.78 3.56 -4.87
C MET A 46 -0.14 2.20 -4.63
N LEU A 47 0.57 2.06 -3.52
CA LEU A 47 1.19 0.82 -3.07
C LEU A 47 0.63 0.44 -1.70
N TYR A 48 0.20 -0.81 -1.56
CA TYR A 48 -0.05 -1.43 -0.26
C TYR A 48 0.86 -2.63 -0.08
N ALA A 49 1.53 -2.72 1.07
CA ALA A 49 2.31 -3.88 1.47
C ALA A 49 1.78 -4.42 2.80
N ASP A 50 1.49 -5.71 2.85
CA ASP A 50 0.73 -6.37 3.90
C ASP A 50 1.41 -7.68 4.34
N LEU A 51 1.44 -7.99 5.64
CA LEU A 51 1.89 -9.31 6.08
C LEU A 51 0.80 -10.35 5.78
N ALA A 52 1.22 -11.46 5.19
CA ALA A 52 0.30 -12.54 4.89
C ALA A 52 -0.08 -13.28 6.18
N ASP A 53 -1.37 -13.53 6.37
CA ASP A 53 -1.92 -14.40 7.42
C ASP A 53 -1.55 -13.99 8.85
N SER A 54 -1.34 -12.68 9.06
CA SER A 54 -0.94 -12.09 10.35
C SER A 54 -1.97 -12.29 11.47
N THR A 55 -3.22 -12.57 11.13
CA THR A 55 -4.26 -12.98 12.09
C THR A 55 -3.86 -14.22 12.89
N ILE A 56 -3.19 -15.20 12.24
CA ILE A 56 -2.62 -16.38 12.92
C ILE A 56 -1.58 -15.93 13.93
N LEU A 57 -0.69 -15.03 13.53
CA LEU A 57 0.36 -14.49 14.40
C LEU A 57 -0.24 -13.78 15.62
N ALA A 58 -1.27 -12.95 15.43
CA ALA A 58 -1.93 -12.23 16.52
C ALA A 58 -2.71 -13.14 17.48
N ALA A 59 -3.27 -14.24 16.98
CA ALA A 59 -4.10 -15.17 17.75
C ALA A 59 -3.29 -16.22 18.51
N THR A 60 -2.19 -16.71 17.94
CA THR A 60 -1.51 -17.92 18.43
C THR A 60 -0.14 -17.66 19.07
N TYR A 61 0.48 -16.52 18.81
CA TYR A 61 1.81 -16.21 19.34
C TYR A 61 1.75 -15.23 20.51
N ASP A 62 2.80 -15.21 21.32
CA ASP A 62 3.00 -14.14 22.30
C ASP A 62 2.91 -12.77 21.61
N ARG A 63 2.06 -11.90 22.15
CA ARG A 63 1.75 -10.59 21.55
C ARG A 63 3.00 -9.71 21.38
N ARG A 64 4.03 -9.88 22.21
CA ARG A 64 5.30 -9.13 22.09
C ARG A 64 6.17 -9.70 20.98
N ILE A 65 6.08 -10.99 20.67
CA ILE A 65 6.70 -11.58 19.47
C ILE A 65 5.97 -11.08 18.22
N ALA A 66 4.64 -11.17 18.19
CA ALA A 66 3.83 -10.68 17.07
C ALA A 66 4.13 -9.20 16.75
N ALA A 67 4.14 -8.34 17.77
CA ALA A 67 4.48 -6.92 17.62
C ALA A 67 5.88 -6.69 17.04
N LYS A 68 6.86 -7.54 17.36
CA LYS A 68 8.22 -7.43 16.78
C LYS A 68 8.25 -7.83 15.31
N VAL A 69 7.45 -8.81 14.89
CA VAL A 69 7.31 -9.17 13.47
C VAL A 69 6.71 -8.00 12.70
N TYR A 70 5.61 -7.43 13.19
CA TYR A 70 4.94 -6.27 12.56
C TYR A 70 5.89 -5.09 12.45
N LYS A 71 6.56 -4.73 13.55
CA LYS A 71 7.52 -3.62 13.57
C LYS A 71 8.70 -3.86 12.64
N ALA A 72 9.23 -5.08 12.55
CA ALA A 72 10.34 -5.39 11.65
C ALA A 72 9.92 -5.25 10.18
N PHE A 73 8.78 -5.82 9.80
CA PHE A 73 8.24 -5.71 8.44
C PHE A 73 7.95 -4.26 8.06
N LEU A 74 7.14 -3.57 8.87
CA LEU A 74 6.73 -2.19 8.60
C LEU A 74 7.95 -1.26 8.54
N ALA A 75 8.96 -1.44 9.39
CA ALA A 75 10.17 -0.63 9.35
C ALA A 75 10.96 -0.84 8.05
N CYS A 76 11.16 -2.09 7.62
CA CYS A 76 11.84 -2.40 6.35
C CYS A 76 11.06 -1.85 5.16
N ALA A 77 9.76 -2.14 5.06
CA ALA A 77 8.91 -1.66 3.98
C ALA A 77 8.91 -0.13 3.90
N SER A 78 8.74 0.54 5.04
CA SER A 78 8.75 2.01 5.13
C SER A 78 10.07 2.62 4.65
N ARG A 79 11.21 2.04 5.04
CA ARG A 79 12.53 2.55 4.63
C ARG A 79 12.76 2.37 3.13
N ILE A 80 12.37 1.20 2.59
CA ILE A 80 12.49 0.91 1.16
C ILE A 80 11.61 1.85 0.34
N ILE A 81 10.33 2.01 0.72
CA ILE A 81 9.39 2.92 0.06
C ILE A 81 9.96 4.34 0.01
N LYS A 82 10.47 4.84 1.15
CA LYS A 82 11.08 6.18 1.22
C LYS A 82 12.35 6.30 0.37
N ALA A 83 13.18 5.26 0.32
CA ALA A 83 14.38 5.24 -0.51
C ALA A 83 14.07 5.36 -2.02
N HIS A 84 12.85 4.98 -2.44
CA HIS A 84 12.35 5.13 -3.80
C HIS A 84 11.39 6.32 -3.96
N ASN A 85 11.49 7.33 -3.10
CA ASN A 85 10.67 8.56 -3.13
C ASN A 85 9.16 8.33 -2.94
N GLY A 86 8.77 7.21 -2.34
CA GLY A 86 7.40 6.96 -1.93
C GLY A 86 7.07 7.69 -0.63
N VAL A 87 5.86 8.22 -0.53
CA VAL A 87 5.37 8.89 0.68
C VAL A 87 4.39 7.97 1.39
N ILE A 88 4.74 7.58 2.62
CA ILE A 88 3.88 6.76 3.48
C ILE A 88 2.70 7.62 3.92
N ARG A 89 1.48 7.08 3.80
CA ARG A 89 0.26 7.78 4.19
C ARG A 89 -0.42 7.20 5.41
N SER A 90 -0.53 5.89 5.49
CA SER A 90 -1.15 5.26 6.64
C SER A 90 -0.49 3.93 6.95
N PHE A 91 -0.62 3.56 8.21
CA PHE A 91 -0.43 2.20 8.69
C PHE A 91 -1.80 1.71 9.15
N ASP A 92 -2.15 0.49 8.78
CA ASP A 92 -3.37 -0.16 9.20
C ASP A 92 -3.00 -1.57 9.69
N GLY A 93 -2.86 -1.70 11.02
CA GLY A 93 -2.31 -2.90 11.63
C GLY A 93 -0.89 -3.21 11.17
N ASP A 94 -0.74 -4.28 10.41
CA ASP A 94 0.47 -4.82 9.81
C ASP A 94 0.71 -4.37 8.36
N ARG A 95 -0.19 -3.53 7.82
CA ARG A 95 -0.15 -3.01 6.46
C ARG A 95 0.39 -1.59 6.40
N VAL A 96 1.13 -1.27 5.34
CA VAL A 96 1.57 0.09 5.01
C VAL A 96 1.00 0.52 3.65
N MET A 97 0.47 1.74 3.60
CA MET A 97 0.02 2.41 2.40
C MET A 97 1.01 3.51 2.01
N ALA A 98 1.40 3.54 0.74
CA ALA A 98 2.26 4.56 0.20
C ALA A 98 1.75 5.11 -1.14
N VAL A 99 2.13 6.35 -1.41
CA VAL A 99 1.79 7.09 -2.62
C VAL A 99 3.08 7.51 -3.32
N PHE A 100 3.16 7.24 -4.61
CA PHE A 100 4.27 7.66 -5.46
C PHE A 100 3.76 8.64 -6.51
N LEU A 101 4.48 9.77 -6.62
CA LEU A 101 4.33 10.79 -7.65
C LEU A 101 5.71 11.11 -8.23
N GLY A 102 5.77 11.98 -9.25
CA GLY A 102 7.02 12.42 -9.86
C GLY A 102 7.27 11.79 -11.23
N SER A 103 8.55 11.66 -11.60
CA SER A 103 8.97 11.27 -12.96
C SER A 103 8.79 9.78 -13.26
N THR A 104 9.18 8.90 -12.33
CA THR A 104 9.16 7.44 -12.53
C THR A 104 8.37 6.68 -11.45
N PRO A 105 7.15 7.13 -11.05
CA PRO A 105 6.47 6.61 -9.87
C PRO A 105 6.11 5.13 -9.98
N ASN A 106 5.77 4.64 -11.18
CA ASN A 106 5.45 3.22 -11.43
C ASN A 106 6.68 2.33 -11.22
N THR A 107 7.81 2.70 -11.82
CA THR A 107 9.10 2.01 -11.65
C THR A 107 9.53 2.01 -10.19
N ASN A 108 9.43 3.16 -9.51
CA ASN A 108 9.85 3.31 -8.12
C ASN A 108 9.00 2.45 -7.18
N ALA A 109 7.68 2.43 -7.38
CA ALA A 109 6.78 1.58 -6.62
C ALA A 109 7.07 0.08 -6.87
N ALA A 110 7.27 -0.32 -8.12
CA ALA A 110 7.60 -1.69 -8.48
C ALA A 110 8.95 -2.15 -7.88
N LYS A 111 10.00 -1.33 -8.00
CA LYS A 111 11.30 -1.59 -7.36
C LYS A 111 11.16 -1.71 -5.85
N SER A 112 10.39 -0.81 -5.21
CA SER A 112 10.10 -0.89 -3.78
C SER A 112 9.49 -2.24 -3.41
N ALA A 113 8.48 -2.71 -4.16
CA ALA A 113 7.82 -3.98 -3.90
C ALA A 113 8.77 -5.18 -4.04
N LEU A 114 9.59 -5.23 -5.09
CA LEU A 114 10.57 -6.30 -5.30
C LEU A 114 11.67 -6.27 -4.23
N GLN A 115 12.09 -5.09 -3.77
CA GLN A 115 13.02 -4.95 -2.64
C GLN A 115 12.40 -5.34 -1.30
N ILE A 116 11.11 -5.06 -1.08
CA ILE A 116 10.38 -5.52 0.11
C ILE A 116 10.40 -7.05 0.16
N LYS A 117 10.16 -7.72 -0.98
CA LYS A 117 10.28 -9.18 -1.05
C LYS A 117 11.65 -9.66 -0.64
N TRP A 118 12.68 -9.08 -1.25
CA TRP A 118 14.06 -9.45 -0.94
C TRP A 118 14.38 -9.24 0.53
N ALA A 119 13.99 -8.11 1.13
CA ALA A 119 14.22 -7.81 2.54
C ALA A 119 13.47 -8.76 3.47
N VAL A 120 12.24 -9.15 3.13
CA VAL A 120 11.46 -10.11 3.92
C VAL A 120 12.17 -11.47 3.95
N GLU A 121 12.60 -11.96 2.78
CA GLU A 121 13.19 -13.29 2.64
C GLU A 121 14.63 -13.37 3.16
N ASN A 122 15.42 -12.30 3.03
CA ASN A 122 16.85 -12.33 3.34
C ASN A 122 17.23 -11.63 4.65
N ILE A 123 16.34 -10.79 5.21
CA ILE A 123 16.62 -10.05 6.44
C ILE A 123 15.59 -10.35 7.52
N VAL A 124 14.30 -10.08 7.26
CA VAL A 124 13.25 -10.11 8.29
C VAL A 124 13.02 -11.54 8.78
N ARG A 125 12.68 -12.46 7.86
CA ARG A 125 12.40 -13.86 8.19
C ARG A 125 13.60 -14.55 8.83
N PRO A 126 14.83 -14.54 8.25
CA PRO A 126 15.97 -15.25 8.83
C PRO A 126 16.33 -14.74 10.23
N LYS A 127 16.31 -13.42 10.47
CA LYS A 127 16.62 -12.86 11.80
C LYS A 127 15.58 -13.23 12.86
N LEU A 128 14.30 -13.28 12.49
CA LEU A 128 13.22 -13.63 13.41
C LEU A 128 13.21 -15.14 13.72
N GLU A 129 13.40 -15.99 12.71
CA GLU A 129 13.50 -17.45 12.88
C GLU A 129 14.76 -17.85 13.65
N ALA A 130 15.89 -17.14 13.45
CA ALA A 130 17.10 -17.36 14.24
C ALA A 130 16.88 -17.04 15.73
N LYS A 131 16.11 -15.99 16.04
CA LYS A 131 15.91 -15.50 17.40
C LYS A 131 14.78 -16.21 18.17
N TYR A 132 13.71 -16.61 17.49
CA TYR A 132 12.50 -17.13 18.14
C TYR A 132 12.16 -18.53 17.62
N GLU A 133 12.34 -19.54 18.48
CA GLU A 133 11.99 -20.92 18.16
C GLU A 133 10.51 -21.09 17.80
N ALA A 134 9.62 -20.39 18.52
CA ALA A 134 8.18 -20.38 18.22
C ALA A 134 7.90 -19.97 16.76
N ILE A 135 8.66 -19.02 16.20
CA ILE A 135 8.50 -18.59 14.79
C ILE A 135 9.08 -19.64 13.85
N ARG A 136 10.28 -20.17 14.17
CA ARG A 136 10.97 -21.17 13.35
C ARG A 136 10.15 -22.46 13.18
N ASN A 137 9.64 -22.97 14.30
CA ASN A 137 8.98 -24.28 14.36
C ASN A 137 7.45 -24.18 14.35
N GLY A 138 6.90 -22.97 14.44
CA GLY A 138 5.45 -22.76 14.46
C GLY A 138 4.81 -22.78 13.07
N GLU A 139 3.47 -22.70 13.09
CA GLU A 139 2.61 -22.78 11.90
C GLU A 139 2.68 -21.52 11.03
N TYR A 140 2.85 -20.35 11.65
CA TYR A 140 2.92 -19.09 10.92
C TYR A 140 4.25 -18.96 10.17
N LYS A 141 4.16 -18.78 8.85
CA LYS A 141 5.34 -18.51 8.00
C LYS A 141 5.36 -17.03 7.63
N ILE A 142 6.39 -16.33 8.10
CA ILE A 142 6.54 -14.89 7.84
C ILE A 142 6.55 -14.64 6.35
N SER A 143 5.50 -13.99 5.86
CA SER A 143 5.39 -13.66 4.46
C SER A 143 4.54 -12.42 4.25
N HIS A 144 4.43 -11.98 3.00
CA HIS A 144 3.77 -10.73 2.66
C HIS A 144 3.19 -10.79 1.25
N ALA A 145 2.47 -9.74 0.88
CA ALA A 145 2.17 -9.39 -0.50
C ALA A 145 2.15 -7.87 -0.68
N VAL A 146 2.46 -7.42 -1.89
CA VAL A 146 2.44 -6.01 -2.29
C VAL A 146 1.55 -5.86 -3.51
N GLY A 147 0.61 -4.92 -3.45
CA GLY A 147 -0.29 -4.56 -4.53
C GLY A 147 -0.05 -3.13 -4.99
N ILE A 148 -0.03 -2.92 -6.31
CA ILE A 148 0.22 -1.60 -6.89
C ILE A 148 -0.77 -1.33 -8.03
N ASP A 149 -1.34 -0.12 -8.02
CA ASP A 149 -2.16 0.38 -9.12
C ASP A 149 -1.91 1.88 -9.35
N VAL A 150 -2.31 2.38 -10.51
CA VAL A 150 -2.19 3.79 -10.89
C VAL A 150 -3.50 4.31 -11.46
N SER A 151 -4.00 5.41 -10.94
CA SER A 151 -5.18 6.09 -11.48
C SER A 151 -5.21 7.55 -11.08
N GLU A 152 -6.10 8.32 -11.70
CA GLU A 152 -6.56 9.55 -11.08
C GLU A 152 -7.20 9.23 -9.72
N VAL A 153 -6.92 10.05 -8.73
CA VAL A 153 -7.49 10.01 -7.38
C VAL A 153 -7.87 11.42 -6.95
N LEU A 154 -8.96 11.53 -6.20
CA LEU A 154 -9.35 12.71 -5.46
C LEU A 154 -8.97 12.51 -3.99
N VAL A 155 -8.11 13.37 -3.48
CA VAL A 155 -7.73 13.41 -2.07
C VAL A 155 -8.57 14.46 -1.37
N VAL A 156 -9.35 14.03 -0.38
CA VAL A 156 -10.18 14.90 0.46
C VAL A 156 -9.78 14.74 1.92
N ARG A 157 -10.17 15.68 2.77
CA ARG A 157 -10.02 15.53 4.21
C ARG A 157 -11.35 15.08 4.79
N GLY A 158 -11.34 13.98 5.54
CA GLY A 158 -12.54 13.44 6.17
C GLY A 158 -12.36 13.21 7.66
N GLY A 159 -13.47 13.21 8.39
CA GLY A 159 -13.51 13.19 9.85
C GLY A 159 -14.01 14.51 10.42
N VAL A 160 -13.89 14.66 11.74
CA VAL A 160 -14.39 15.83 12.46
C VAL A 160 -13.22 16.72 12.89
N ARG A 161 -13.52 17.90 13.43
CA ARG A 161 -12.48 18.78 13.98
C ARG A 161 -11.65 18.03 15.03
N ASN A 162 -10.33 18.13 14.93
CA ASN A 162 -9.31 17.44 15.75
C ASN A 162 -9.15 15.93 15.52
N ASP A 163 -10.11 15.26 14.85
CA ASP A 163 -10.03 13.83 14.50
C ASP A 163 -10.35 13.63 13.01
N ASN A 164 -9.35 13.87 12.16
CA ASN A 164 -9.49 13.78 10.70
C ASN A 164 -8.18 13.37 10.04
N ASP A 165 -8.30 12.80 8.83
CA ASP A 165 -7.17 12.40 8.00
C ASP A 165 -7.53 12.57 6.51
N LEU A 166 -6.56 12.31 5.64
CA LEU A 166 -6.75 12.30 4.20
C LEU A 166 -7.43 11.00 3.74
N ILE A 167 -8.49 11.13 2.97
CA ILE A 167 -9.18 10.04 2.29
C ILE A 167 -8.79 10.08 0.81
N TRP A 168 -8.43 8.90 0.29
CA TRP A 168 -7.96 8.73 -1.09
C TRP A 168 -9.04 8.03 -1.92
N ILE A 169 -9.74 8.80 -2.76
CA ILE A 169 -10.88 8.32 -3.53
C ILE A 169 -10.45 8.07 -4.97
N GLY A 170 -10.59 6.84 -5.44
CA GLY A 170 -10.29 6.47 -6.82
C GLY A 170 -10.15 4.96 -6.98
N ARG A 171 -9.81 4.52 -8.19
CA ARG A 171 -9.58 3.10 -8.48
C ARG A 171 -8.33 2.58 -7.76
N ALA A 172 -7.21 3.29 -7.89
CA ALA A 172 -5.91 2.80 -7.44
C ALA A 172 -5.82 2.45 -5.95
N PRO A 173 -6.34 3.27 -5.00
CA PRO A 173 -6.31 2.92 -3.58
C PRO A 173 -7.02 1.58 -3.29
N ASN A 174 -8.15 1.34 -3.96
CA ASN A 174 -8.97 0.14 -3.75
C ASN A 174 -8.38 -1.10 -4.44
N VAL A 175 -7.94 -0.96 -5.69
CA VAL A 175 -7.35 -2.07 -6.45
C VAL A 175 -6.02 -2.48 -5.84
N ALA A 176 -5.13 -1.55 -5.49
CA ALA A 176 -3.85 -1.87 -4.86
C ALA A 176 -4.05 -2.63 -3.52
N ALA A 177 -5.03 -2.23 -2.72
CA ALA A 177 -5.38 -2.95 -1.48
C ALA A 177 -5.90 -4.37 -1.73
N LYS A 178 -6.68 -4.60 -2.79
CA LYS A 178 -7.13 -5.96 -3.17
C LYS A 178 -5.98 -6.82 -3.68
N LEU A 179 -5.08 -6.23 -4.47
CA LEU A 179 -3.90 -6.93 -4.98
C LEU A 179 -2.95 -7.35 -3.85
N CYS A 180 -2.78 -6.52 -2.80
CA CYS A 180 -1.96 -6.89 -1.66
C CYS A 180 -2.62 -7.95 -0.75
N ALA A 181 -3.92 -8.22 -0.93
CA ALA A 181 -4.62 -9.30 -0.22
C ALA A 181 -4.46 -10.67 -0.91
N LEU A 182 -3.91 -10.72 -2.13
CA LEU A 182 -3.63 -11.98 -2.81
C LEU A 182 -2.56 -12.79 -2.05
N ARG A 183 -2.69 -14.11 -2.10
CA ARG A 183 -1.81 -15.07 -1.42
C ARG A 183 -1.31 -16.11 -2.41
N GLY A 184 -0.16 -16.71 -2.12
CA GLY A 184 0.48 -17.74 -2.97
C GLY A 184 1.98 -17.52 -3.14
N THR A 185 2.53 -18.05 -4.24
CA THR A 185 3.97 -18.01 -4.53
C THR A 185 4.47 -16.61 -4.88
N TYR A 186 3.64 -15.83 -5.59
CA TYR A 186 3.96 -14.48 -6.01
C TYR A 186 3.73 -13.49 -4.86
N ARG A 187 4.57 -12.46 -4.81
CA ARG A 187 4.59 -11.49 -3.69
C ARG A 187 4.34 -10.06 -4.12
N THR A 188 4.46 -9.79 -5.41
CA THR A 188 4.19 -8.47 -5.98
C THR A 188 3.18 -8.60 -7.09
N PHE A 189 2.14 -7.77 -7.04
CA PHE A 189 1.05 -7.73 -8.00
C PHE A 189 0.84 -6.29 -8.45
N ILE A 190 0.82 -6.07 -9.76
CA ILE A 190 0.62 -4.76 -10.35
C ILE A 190 -0.44 -4.83 -11.45
N THR A 191 -1.19 -3.76 -11.67
CA THR A 191 -2.09 -3.70 -12.82
C THR A 191 -1.34 -3.55 -14.14
N ALA A 192 -2.00 -3.87 -15.26
CA ALA A 192 -1.43 -3.64 -16.58
C ALA A 192 -1.04 -2.17 -16.84
N ASP A 193 -1.74 -1.21 -16.24
CA ASP A 193 -1.43 0.21 -16.37
C ASP A 193 -0.10 0.60 -15.70
N VAL A 194 0.20 -0.02 -14.56
CA VAL A 194 1.52 0.12 -13.91
C VAL A 194 2.58 -0.53 -14.78
N TYR A 195 2.35 -1.79 -15.22
CA TYR A 195 3.33 -2.55 -16.01
C TYR A 195 3.72 -1.82 -17.31
N LYS A 196 2.75 -1.28 -18.05
CA LYS A 196 2.99 -0.51 -19.29
C LYS A 196 3.93 0.67 -19.07
N LYS A 197 3.86 1.31 -17.89
CA LYS A 197 4.64 2.50 -17.51
C LYS A 197 5.95 2.18 -16.79
N LEU A 198 6.31 0.90 -16.61
CA LEU A 198 7.63 0.53 -16.07
C LEU A 198 8.74 0.80 -17.10
N SER A 199 9.88 1.28 -16.59
CA SER A 199 11.15 1.26 -17.32
C SER A 199 11.61 -0.19 -17.58
N ASN A 200 12.45 -0.39 -18.60
CA ASN A 200 12.92 -1.74 -18.97
C ASN A 200 13.67 -2.44 -17.84
N GLU A 201 14.46 -1.72 -17.06
CA GLU A 201 15.15 -2.23 -15.86
C GLU A 201 14.19 -2.79 -14.80
N ALA A 202 12.93 -2.32 -14.74
CA ALA A 202 11.93 -2.84 -13.83
C ALA A 202 11.04 -3.92 -14.47
N LYS A 203 11.22 -4.22 -15.76
CA LYS A 203 10.53 -5.30 -16.48
C LYS A 203 11.40 -6.56 -16.57
N THR A 204 12.70 -6.41 -16.80
CA THR A 204 13.59 -7.54 -17.09
C THR A 204 14.85 -7.53 -16.22
N SER A 205 15.39 -8.72 -15.98
CA SER A 205 16.71 -8.95 -15.36
C SER A 205 17.41 -10.05 -16.15
N ASP A 206 18.65 -9.78 -16.60
CA ASP A 206 19.44 -10.66 -17.47
C ASP A 206 18.66 -11.20 -18.69
N GLY A 207 17.88 -10.31 -19.31
CA GLY A 207 17.05 -10.65 -20.47
C GLY A 207 15.77 -11.43 -20.16
N LYS A 208 15.51 -11.82 -18.91
CA LYS A 208 14.29 -12.52 -18.49
C LYS A 208 13.24 -11.54 -17.98
N ASN A 209 11.99 -11.72 -18.39
CA ASN A 209 10.87 -10.94 -17.86
C ASN A 209 10.61 -11.33 -16.39
N MET A 210 10.54 -10.33 -15.53
CA MET A 210 10.27 -10.50 -14.10
C MET A 210 8.79 -10.70 -13.79
N TRP A 211 7.91 -10.50 -14.76
CA TRP A 211 6.47 -10.42 -14.59
C TRP A 211 5.75 -11.49 -15.42
N VAL A 212 4.75 -12.11 -14.80
CA VAL A 212 3.84 -13.06 -15.45
C VAL A 212 2.47 -12.42 -15.53
N GLU A 213 1.90 -12.35 -16.73
CA GLU A 213 0.55 -11.85 -16.94
C GLU A 213 -0.48 -12.83 -16.36
N GLN A 214 -1.58 -12.29 -15.84
CA GLN A 214 -2.70 -13.07 -15.35
C GLN A 214 -4.00 -12.31 -15.58
N ALA A 215 -5.00 -12.99 -16.14
CA ALA A 215 -6.37 -12.50 -16.11
C ALA A 215 -6.84 -12.33 -14.65
N TRP A 216 -7.56 -11.25 -14.39
CA TRP A 216 -8.08 -10.93 -13.08
C TRP A 216 -9.41 -10.24 -13.22
N SER A 217 -10.40 -10.65 -12.42
CA SER A 217 -11.71 -10.01 -12.41
C SER A 217 -12.01 -9.57 -10.99
N ALA A 218 -11.98 -8.26 -10.76
CA ALA A 218 -12.37 -7.64 -9.51
C ALA A 218 -12.99 -6.26 -9.76
N PRO A 219 -13.78 -5.72 -8.80
CA PRO A 219 -14.35 -4.39 -8.94
C PRO A 219 -13.25 -3.34 -9.08
N GLY A 220 -13.36 -2.50 -10.11
CA GLY A 220 -12.34 -1.52 -10.51
C GLY A 220 -12.06 -1.48 -12.01
N GLY A 221 -12.66 -2.36 -12.83
CA GLY A 221 -12.49 -2.36 -14.28
C GLY A 221 -11.11 -2.85 -14.76
N VAL A 222 -10.40 -3.61 -13.91
CA VAL A 222 -9.12 -4.22 -14.25
C VAL A 222 -9.37 -5.67 -14.64
N ASP A 223 -9.01 -6.02 -15.88
CA ASP A 223 -9.11 -7.37 -16.44
C ASP A 223 -7.77 -8.13 -16.41
N THR A 224 -6.66 -7.40 -16.30
CA THR A 224 -5.31 -7.91 -16.47
C THR A 224 -4.38 -7.35 -15.39
N ILE A 225 -3.67 -8.25 -14.72
CA ILE A 225 -2.62 -7.93 -13.77
C ILE A 225 -1.33 -8.66 -14.14
N TYR A 226 -0.22 -8.20 -13.59
CA TYR A 226 1.08 -8.84 -13.65
C TYR A 226 1.52 -9.21 -12.24
N LYS A 227 2.06 -10.41 -12.09
CA LYS A 227 2.57 -10.93 -10.82
C LYS A 227 4.06 -11.26 -10.91
N SER A 228 4.79 -11.01 -9.84
CA SER A 228 6.23 -11.28 -9.75
C SER A 228 6.62 -12.01 -8.46
N SER A 229 7.54 -12.96 -8.62
CA SER A 229 8.24 -13.67 -7.55
C SER A 229 9.71 -13.22 -7.43
N TRP A 230 10.12 -12.22 -8.22
CA TRP A 230 11.49 -11.71 -8.19
C TRP A 230 11.73 -10.85 -6.96
N GLY A 231 12.95 -10.92 -6.42
CA GLY A 231 13.42 -10.05 -5.36
C GLY A 231 14.54 -9.16 -5.90
N TRP A 232 14.45 -7.85 -5.66
CA TRP A 232 15.50 -6.93 -6.06
C TRP A 232 16.49 -6.77 -4.90
N VAL A 233 17.76 -7.09 -5.14
CA VAL A 233 18.79 -7.11 -4.10
C VAL A 233 19.02 -5.70 -3.53
N ILE A 234 19.12 -5.59 -2.22
CA ILE A 234 19.53 -4.36 -1.53
C ILE A 234 21.00 -4.53 -1.18
N SER A 235 21.86 -3.69 -1.77
CA SER A 235 23.30 -3.60 -1.46
C SER A 235 23.56 -2.77 -0.21
#